data_AF-A0A2J5NUW6-F1
#
_entry.id   AF-A0A2J5NUW6-F1
#
_cell.length_a   1.000
_cell.length_b   1.000
_cell.length_c   1.000
_cell.angle_alpha   90.00
_cell.angle_beta   90.00
_cell.angle_gamma   90.00
#
_symmetry.space_group_name_H-M   'P 1'
#
loop_
_entity.id
_entity.type
_entity.pdbx_description
1 polymer ?
#
loop_
_entity_poly.entity_id
_entity_poly.type
_entity_poly.pdbx_seq_one_letter_code
_entity_poly.pdbx_strand_id
1 'polypeptide(L)' 'MSKNYHIAVLPGDGIGPEVMNQAMKVLEAVRHRFDMRITTSQH' A
#
# COMPACT_ATOMS: atom_id res chain seq x y z
N MET A 1 8.69 -1.04 -20.03
CA MET A 1 8.69 0.11 -19.10
C MET A 1 8.06 -0.33 -17.79
N SER A 2 8.75 -0.16 -16.66
CA SER A 2 8.13 -0.37 -15.34
C SER A 2 7.05 0.69 -15.14
N LYS A 3 5.80 0.27 -14.91
CA LYS A 3 4.68 1.19 -14.64
C LYS A 3 4.74 1.61 -13.18
N ASN A 4 4.68 2.91 -12.94
CA ASN A 4 4.57 3.46 -11.59
C ASN A 4 3.10 3.55 -11.21
N TYR A 5 2.71 2.90 -10.13
CA TYR A 5 1.35 2.97 -9.59
C TYR A 5 1.35 3.88 -8.36
N HIS A 6 0.32 4.74 -8.26
CA HIS A 6 0.09 5.56 -7.09
C HIS A 6 -1.26 5.21 -6.48
N ILE A 7 -1.29 4.94 -5.17
CA ILE A 7 -2.49 4.52 -4.45
C ILE A 7 -2.76 5.51 -3.31
N ALA A 8 -3.93 6.13 -3.32
CA ALA A 8 -4.43 6.86 -2.16
C ALA A 8 -4.95 5.86 -1.12
N VAL A 9 -4.48 5.98 0.12
CA VAL A 9 -4.84 5.11 1.23
C VAL A 9 -5.75 5.89 2.16
N LEU A 10 -7.01 5.48 2.24
CA LEU A 10 -7.99 6.02 3.16
C LEU A 10 -8.33 4.93 4.19
N PRO A 11 -7.76 4.98 5.40
CA PRO A 11 -7.91 3.91 6.39
C PRO A 11 -9.33 3.86 6.98
N GLY A 12 -10.10 4.95 6.93
CA GLY A 12 -11.43 5.03 7.51
C GLY A 12 -11.43 4.95 9.04
N ASP A 13 -12.54 4.50 9.62
CA ASP A 13 -12.79 4.45 11.06
C ASP A 13 -12.83 3.02 11.62
N GLY A 14 -12.98 2.91 12.95
CA GLY A 14 -13.05 1.62 13.64
C GLY A 14 -11.75 0.84 13.51
N ILE A 15 -11.81 -0.40 13.04
CA ILE A 15 -10.62 -1.27 12.84
C ILE A 15 -9.85 -0.99 11.53
N GLY A 16 -10.29 0.02 10.77
CA GLY A 16 -9.73 0.36 9.46
C GLY A 16 -8.22 0.64 9.49
N PRO A 17 -7.72 1.50 10.39
CA PRO A 17 -6.29 1.76 10.53
C PRO A 17 -5.45 0.51 10.84
N GLU A 18 -5.93 -0.37 11.71
CA GLU A 18 -5.19 -1.58 12.12
C GLU A 18 -5.04 -2.58 10.98
N VAL A 19 -6.11 -2.79 10.20
CA VAL A 19 -6.09 -3.66 9.03
C VAL A 19 -5.28 -3.04 7.90
N MET A 20 -5.40 -1.72 7.69
CA MET A 20 -4.63 -1.02 6.66
C MET A 20 -3.13 -1.11 6.93
N ASN A 21 -2.71 -1.03 8.19
CA ASN A 21 -1.31 -1.26 8.56
C ASN A 21 -0.80 -2.65 8.18
N GLN A 22 -1.64 -3.69 8.23
CA GLN A 22 -1.23 -5.02 7.75
C GLN A 22 -1.20 -5.08 6.21
N ALA A 23 -2.16 -4.44 5.54
CA ALA A 23 -2.16 -4.34 4.08
C ALA A 23 -0.89 -3.67 3.56
N MET A 24 -0.41 -2.61 4.24
CA MET A 24 0.84 -1.93 3.91
C MET A 24 2.08 -2.85 4.03
N LYS A 25 2.11 -3.77 5.01
CA LYS A 25 3.19 -4.77 5.13
C LYS A 25 3.19 -5.75 3.96
N VAL A 26 2.01 -6.22 3.55
CA VAL A 26 1.86 -7.10 2.39
C VAL A 26 2.25 -6.36 1.11
N LEU A 27 1.86 -5.10 0.98
CA LEU A 27 2.22 -4.26 -0.17
C LEU A 27 3.74 -4.09 -0.28
N GLU A 28 4.45 -3.92 0.83
CA GLU A 28 5.90 -3.85 0.84
C GLU A 28 6.54 -5.17 0.39
N ALA A 29 6.04 -6.30 0.85
CA ALA A 29 6.49 -7.62 0.38
C ALA A 29 6.24 -7.80 -1.13
N VAL A 30 5.13 -7.29 -1.66
CA VAL A 30 4.81 -7.31 -3.09
C VAL A 30 5.77 -6.42 -3.88
N ARG A 31 6.08 -5.20 -3.41
CA ARG A 31 7.06 -4.31 -4.04
C ARG A 31 8.40 -5.03 -4.23
N HIS A 32 8.89 -5.68 -3.17
CA HIS A 32 10.16 -6.40 -3.22
C HIS A 32 10.11 -7.67 -4.08
N ARG A 33 9.07 -8.50 -3.92
CA ARG A 33 8.99 -9.81 -4.60
C ARG A 33 8.87 -9.68 -6.12
N PHE A 34 8.21 -8.64 -6.60
CA PHE A 34 7.88 -8.47 -8.02
C PHE A 34 8.56 -7.26 -8.65
N ASP A 35 9.47 -6.59 -7.94
CA ASP A 35 10.15 -5.37 -8.37
C ASP A 35 9.15 -4.29 -8.87
N MET A 36 8.03 -4.17 -8.15
CA MET A 36 6.95 -3.25 -8.50
C MET A 36 7.15 -1.89 -7.87
N ARG A 37 7.04 -0.84 -8.69
CA ARG A 37 7.14 0.55 -8.23
C ARG A 37 5.76 1.09 -7.87
N ILE A 38 5.41 0.98 -6.59
CA ILE A 38 4.14 1.44 -6.03
C ILE A 38 4.41 2.51 -4.97
N THR A 39 3.80 3.67 -5.07
CA THR A 39 3.83 4.71 -4.03
C THR A 39 2.45 4.89 -3.42
N THR A 40 2.41 5.33 -2.17
CA THR A 40 1.17 5.48 -1.39
C THR A 40 1.14 6.83 -0.70
N SER A 41 -0.01 7.48 -0.71
CA SER A 41 -0.29 8.68 0.11
C SER A 41 -1.47 8.37 1.02
N GLN A 42 -1.31 8.58 2.32
CA GLN A 42 -2.40 8.39 3.28
C GLN A 42 -3.16 9.71 3.46
N HIS A 43 -4.48 9.64 3.42
CA HIS A 43 -5.39 10.78 3.57
C HIS A 43 -6.45 10.50 4.63
#